data_AF-A0A6G1SUD3-F1
#
_entry.id   AF-A0A6G1SUD3-F1
#
_cell.length_a   1.000
_cell.length_b   1.000
_cell.length_c   1.000
_cell.angle_alpha   90.00
_cell.angle_beta   90.00
_cell.angle_gamma   90.00
#
_symmetry.space_group_name_H-M   'P 1'
#
loop_
_entity.id
_entity.type
_entity.pdbx_description
1 polymer ?
#
loop_
_entity_poly.entity_id
_entity_poly.type
_entity_poly.pdbx_seq_one_letter_code
_entity_poly.pdbx_strand_id
1 'polypeptide(L)'
;MVRKQVYIEPRHDVLLKRRAREMGVTEAELIRRGIEYITAAEADEEEEREDAWAELDAAMEEAAQVIAPQTGRQWTREELYEERIDRVVGRHERPAVPVRPD
;
A
#
# COMPACT_ATOMS: atom_id res chain seq x y z
N MET A 1 -25.36 -17.39 24.12
CA MET A 1 -24.57 -16.15 24.32
C MET A 1 -23.75 -16.26 25.59
N VAL A 2 -22.52 -15.74 25.60
CA VAL A 2 -21.65 -15.66 26.80
C VAL A 2 -21.65 -14.21 27.30
N ARG A 3 -21.93 -13.98 28.59
CA ARG A 3 -21.89 -12.64 29.20
C ARG A 3 -20.43 -12.22 29.39
N LYS A 4 -20.04 -11.10 28.79
CA LYS A 4 -18.73 -10.46 29.00
C LYS A 4 -18.93 -9.08 29.64
N GLN A 5 -17.95 -8.63 30.41
CA GLN A 5 -17.84 -7.26 30.90
C GLN A 5 -16.54 -6.69 30.32
N VAL A 6 -16.62 -5.50 29.72
CA VAL A 6 -15.49 -4.84 29.05
C VAL A 6 -15.40 -3.43 29.62
N TYR A 7 -14.19 -3.01 30.00
CA TYR A 7 -13.92 -1.64 30.40
C TYR A 7 -13.63 -0.82 29.14
N ILE A 8 -14.33 0.30 28.98
CA ILE A 8 -14.17 1.23 27.87
C ILE A 8 -14.05 2.65 28.42
N GLU A 9 -13.44 3.55 27.65
CA GLU A 9 -13.34 4.95 28.08
C GLU A 9 -14.71 5.64 28.02
N PRO A 10 -14.96 6.69 28.83
CA PRO A 10 -16.24 7.42 28.80
C PRO A 10 -16.61 7.94 27.41
N ARG A 11 -15.62 8.36 26.61
CA ARG A 11 -15.85 8.79 25.22
C ARG A 11 -16.38 7.67 24.32
N HIS A 12 -15.98 6.42 24.57
CA HIS A 12 -16.43 5.26 23.81
C HIS A 12 -17.85 4.87 24.20
N ASP A 13 -18.20 4.95 25.49
CA ASP A 13 -19.58 4.71 25.96
C ASP A 13 -20.57 5.68 25.30
N VAL A 14 -20.23 6.97 25.26
CA VAL A 14 -21.05 8.00 24.58
C VAL A 14 -21.21 7.68 23.09
N LEU A 15 -20.13 7.31 22.42
CA LEU A 15 -20.17 6.97 20.99
C LEU A 15 -21.01 5.71 20.75
N LEU A 16 -20.81 4.67 21.56
CA LEU A 16 -21.50 3.39 21.43
C LEU A 16 -23.02 3.57 21.57
N LYS A 17 -23.45 4.29 22.61
CA LYS A 17 -24.87 4.64 22.83
C LYS A 17 -25.46 5.41 21.66
N ARG A 18 -24.74 6.43 21.19
CA ARG A 18 -25.19 7.26 20.07
C ARG A 18 -25.39 6.43 18.81
N ARG A 19 -24.38 5.65 18.43
CA ARG A 19 -24.41 4.81 17.22
C ARG A 19 -25.46 3.70 17.29
N ALA A 20 -25.57 3.03 18.44
CA ALA A 20 -26.57 1.99 18.64
C ALA A 20 -27.99 2.55 18.46
N ARG A 21 -28.25 3.75 19.02
CA ARG A 21 -29.52 4.46 18.84
C ARG A 21 -29.77 4.88 17.39
N GLU A 22 -28.78 5.49 16.73
CA GLU A 22 -28.88 5.90 15.31
C GLU A 22 -29.21 4.71 14.41
N MET A 23 -28.68 3.52 14.71
CA MET A 23 -28.90 2.29 13.95
C MET A 23 -30.12 1.48 14.41
N GLY A 24 -30.80 1.89 15.48
CA GLY A 24 -31.96 1.16 16.02
C GLY A 24 -31.62 -0.22 16.59
N VAL A 25 -30.39 -0.43 17.06
CA VAL A 25 -29.92 -1.72 17.62
C VAL A 25 -29.44 -1.56 19.05
N THR A 26 -29.21 -2.68 19.73
CA THR A 26 -28.61 -2.66 21.08
C THR A 26 -27.10 -2.40 21.01
N GLU A 27 -26.54 -1.82 22.07
CA GLU A 27 -25.07 -1.63 22.19
C GLU A 27 -24.31 -2.97 22.04
N ALA A 28 -24.84 -4.04 22.62
CA ALA A 28 -24.24 -5.37 22.52
C ALA A 28 -24.27 -5.93 21.09
N GLU A 29 -25.33 -5.63 20.33
CA GLU A 29 -25.41 -5.98 18.91
C GLU A 29 -24.39 -5.18 18.08
N LEU A 30 -24.24 -3.89 18.36
CA LEU A 30 -23.25 -3.06 17.69
C LEU A 30 -21.82 -3.55 17.99
N ILE A 31 -21.52 -3.97 19.22
CA ILE A 31 -20.23 -4.59 19.57
C ILE A 31 -20.01 -5.88 18.79
N ARG A 32 -21.01 -6.77 18.69
CA ARG A 32 -20.89 -8.02 17.91
C ARG A 32 -20.58 -7.75 16.43
N ARG A 33 -21.32 -6.83 15.81
CA ARG A 33 -21.06 -6.41 14.42
C ARG A 33 -19.67 -5.81 14.25
N GLY A 34 -19.21 -5.03 15.23
CA GLY A 34 -17.85 -4.51 15.24
C GLY A 34 -16.79 -5.62 15.27
N ILE A 35 -17.02 -6.68 16.06
CA ILE A 35 -16.12 -7.86 16.09
C ILE A 35 -16.13 -8.56 14.73
N GLU A 36 -17.31 -8.84 14.18
CA GLU A 36 -17.45 -9.49 12.86
C GLU A 36 -16.79 -8.66 11.75
N TYR A 37 -16.96 -7.33 11.79
CA TYR A 37 -16.35 -6.41 10.83
C TYR A 37 -14.82 -6.45 10.88
N ILE A 38 -14.22 -6.47 12.07
CA ILE A 38 -12.76 -6.54 12.22
C ILE A 38 -12.24 -7.87 11.64
N THR A 39 -12.90 -8.99 11.97
CA THR A 39 -12.50 -10.30 11.46
C THR A 39 -12.67 -10.42 9.94
N ALA A 40 -13.72 -9.84 9.37
CA ALA A 40 -13.91 -9.81 7.93
C ALA A 40 -12.85 -8.94 7.23
N ALA A 41 -12.56 -7.75 7.78
CA ALA A 41 -11.52 -6.88 7.23
C ALA A 41 -10.12 -7.53 7.27
N GLU A 42 -9.80 -8.26 8.34
CA GLU A 42 -8.54 -9.03 8.43
C GLU A 42 -8.48 -10.13 7.36
N ALA A 43 -9.61 -10.78 7.05
CA ALA A 43 -9.68 -11.79 6.00
C ALA A 43 -9.53 -11.17 4.60
N ASP A 44 -10.17 -10.04 4.33
CA ASP A 44 -10.05 -9.31 3.07
C ASP A 44 -8.59 -8.83 2.86
N GLU A 45 -7.93 -8.29 3.90
CA GLU A 45 -6.52 -7.89 3.84
C GLU A 45 -5.57 -9.08 3.62
N GLU A 46 -5.92 -10.26 4.12
CA GLU A 46 -5.17 -11.50 3.90
C GLU A 46 -5.30 -12.00 2.46
N GLU A 47 -6.52 -11.99 1.90
CA GLU A 47 -6.79 -12.33 0.50
C GLU A 47 -6.08 -11.38 -0.46
N GLU A 48 -6.19 -10.05 -0.26
CA GLU A 48 -5.48 -9.05 -1.06
C GLU A 48 -3.96 -9.26 -1.04
N ARG A 49 -3.42 -9.66 0.12
CA ARG A 49 -2.00 -9.95 0.27
C ARG A 49 -1.60 -11.22 -0.49
N GLU A 50 -2.40 -12.27 -0.42
CA GLU A 50 -2.15 -13.51 -1.18
C GLU A 50 -2.20 -13.27 -2.68
N ASP A 51 -3.19 -12.51 -3.17
CA ASP A 51 -3.30 -12.11 -4.57
C ASP A 51 -2.08 -11.30 -5.03
N ALA A 52 -1.61 -10.35 -4.22
CA ALA A 52 -0.42 -9.57 -4.54
C ALA A 52 0.85 -10.44 -4.63
N TRP A 53 0.98 -11.47 -3.79
CA TRP A 53 2.07 -12.43 -3.90
C TRP A 53 1.97 -13.29 -5.16
N ALA A 54 0.76 -13.75 -5.50
CA ALA A 54 0.53 -14.53 -6.70
C ALA A 54 0.86 -13.72 -7.98
N GLU A 55 0.48 -12.44 -8.02
CA GLU A 55 0.83 -11.54 -9.13
C GLU A 55 2.34 -11.33 -9.25
N LEU A 56 3.02 -11.13 -8.12
CA LEU A 56 4.48 -10.98 -8.10
C LEU A 56 5.20 -12.25 -8.56
N ASP A 57 4.78 -13.41 -8.09
CA ASP A 57 5.36 -14.70 -8.48
C ASP A 57 5.19 -14.94 -9.99
N ALA A 58 4.00 -14.68 -10.53
CA ALA A 58 3.74 -14.78 -11.97
C ALA A 58 4.64 -13.82 -12.78
N ALA A 59 4.80 -12.57 -12.32
CA ALA A 59 5.68 -11.60 -12.97
C ALA A 59 7.16 -12.00 -12.92
N MET A 60 7.61 -12.61 -11.81
CA MET A 60 8.98 -13.13 -11.67
C MET A 60 9.21 -14.35 -12.58
N GLU A 61 8.22 -15.24 -12.68
CA GLU A 61 8.27 -16.37 -13.61
C GLU A 61 8.36 -15.89 -15.06
N GLU A 62 7.52 -14.94 -15.46
CA GLU A 62 7.58 -14.33 -16.79
C GLU A 62 8.96 -13.70 -17.06
N ALA A 63 9.47 -12.91 -16.12
CA ALA A 63 10.79 -12.30 -16.22
C ALA A 63 11.92 -13.33 -16.32
N ALA A 64 11.80 -14.47 -15.62
CA ALA A 64 12.78 -15.55 -15.69
C ALA A 64 12.80 -16.26 -17.06
N GLN A 65 11.68 -16.26 -17.79
CA GLN A 65 11.63 -16.78 -19.17
C GLN A 65 12.33 -15.85 -20.18
N VAL A 66 12.59 -14.59 -19.82
CA VAL A 66 13.31 -13.66 -20.69
C VAL A 66 14.78 -14.06 -20.76
N ILE A 67 15.15 -14.76 -21.84
CA ILE A 67 16.55 -15.06 -22.16
C ILE A 67 17.22 -13.76 -22.64
N ALA A 68 17.77 -13.00 -21.71
CA ALA A 68 18.60 -11.85 -22.03
C ALA A 68 19.99 -12.33 -22.52
N PRO A 69 20.49 -11.82 -23.67
CA PRO A 69 21.84 -12.09 -24.10
C PRO A 69 22.83 -11.73 -23.00
N GLN A 70 23.71 -12.65 -22.62
CA GLN A 70 24.79 -12.41 -21.65
C GLN A 70 25.93 -11.59 -22.28
N THR A 71 25.60 -10.49 -22.96
CA THR A 71 26.51 -9.64 -23.73
C THR A 71 27.22 -8.59 -22.86
N GLY A 72 27.14 -8.73 -21.52
CA GLY A 72 27.55 -7.69 -20.58
C GLY A 72 26.60 -6.48 -20.60
N ARG A 73 26.75 -5.58 -19.62
CA ARG A 73 26.00 -4.32 -19.62
C ARG A 73 26.56 -3.43 -20.72
N GLN A 74 25.71 -3.08 -21.69
CA GLN A 74 26.04 -2.13 -22.77
C GLN A 74 25.71 -0.67 -22.40
N TRP A 75 25.13 -0.47 -21.22
CA TRP A 75 24.72 0.83 -20.70
C TRP A 75 25.47 1.15 -19.41
N THR A 76 25.75 2.43 -19.20
CA THR A 76 26.15 2.94 -17.87
C THR A 76 24.93 3.43 -17.11
N ARG A 77 25.06 3.50 -15.78
CA ARG A 77 23.99 3.99 -14.92
C ARG A 77 23.69 5.46 -15.27
N GLU A 78 24.73 6.25 -15.44
CA GLU A 78 24.69 7.68 -15.75
C GLU A 78 23.90 7.95 -17.03
N GLU A 79 24.20 7.23 -18.12
CA GLU A 79 23.48 7.33 -19.40
C GLU A 79 21.98 7.03 -19.24
N LEU A 80 21.60 5.99 -18.48
CA LEU A 80 20.19 5.67 -18.21
C LEU A 80 19.47 6.77 -17.43
N TYR A 81 20.14 7.41 -16.48
CA TYR A 81 19.55 8.53 -15.73
C TYR A 81 19.40 9.76 -16.61
N GLU A 82 20.40 10.09 -17.42
CA GLU A 82 20.34 11.20 -18.37
C GLU A 82 19.23 11.00 -19.41
N GLU A 83 19.14 9.82 -20.04
CA GLU A 83 18.07 9.46 -20.98
C GLU A 83 16.67 9.56 -20.33
N ARG A 84 16.53 9.06 -19.10
CA ARG A 84 15.26 9.12 -18.36
C ARG A 84 14.87 10.57 -18.06
N ILE A 85 15.81 11.40 -17.60
CA ILE A 85 15.55 12.81 -17.28
C ILE A 85 15.16 13.56 -18.56
N ASP A 86 15.87 13.33 -19.66
CA ASP A 86 15.56 13.93 -20.97
C ASP A 86 14.17 13.52 -21.49
N ARG A 87 13.76 12.26 -21.25
CA ARG A 87 12.43 11.76 -21.62
C ARG A 87 11.30 12.38 -20.80
N VAL A 88 11.52 12.61 -19.51
CA VAL A 88 10.46 13.08 -18.56
C VAL A 88 10.35 14.60 -18.55
N VAL A 89 11.46 15.32 -18.65
CA VAL A 89 11.50 16.78 -18.48
C VAL A 89 11.64 17.51 -19.82
N GLY A 90 11.85 16.77 -20.92
CA GLY A 90 12.36 17.33 -22.17
C GLY A 90 13.84 17.70 -22.03
N ARG A 91 14.62 17.49 -23.10
CA ARG A 91 16.08 17.67 -23.16
C ARG A 91 16.50 18.92 -22.39
N HIS A 92 17.03 18.75 -21.18
CA HIS A 92 17.39 19.86 -20.32
C HIS A 92 18.74 20.39 -20.81
N GLU A 93 18.73 21.49 -21.57
CA GLU A 93 19.96 22.26 -21.77
C GLU A 93 20.41 22.78 -20.40
N ARG A 94 21.36 22.09 -19.77
CA ARG A 94 22.03 22.58 -18.57
C ARG A 94 22.70 23.91 -18.96
N PRO A 95 22.30 25.07 -18.42
CA PRO A 95 22.99 26.30 -18.71
C PRO A 95 24.43 26.18 -18.17
N ALA A 96 25.40 26.56 -19.00
CA ALA A 96 26.80 26.54 -18.63
C ALA A 96 27.00 27.39 -17.36
N VAL A 97 27.38 26.75 -16.25
CA VAL A 97 27.76 27.45 -15.03
C VAL A 97 29.12 28.07 -15.29
N PRO A 98 29.28 29.41 -15.29
CA PRO A 98 30.59 30.00 -15.47
C PRO A 98 31.46 29.67 -14.27
N VAL A 99 32.55 28.95 -14.51
CA VAL A 99 33.61 28.73 -13.53
C VAL A 99 34.24 30.11 -13.26
N ARG A 100 34.18 30.58 -12.01
CA ARG A 100 34.88 31.81 -11.62
C ARG A 100 36.39 31.57 -11.73
N PRO A 101 37.14 32.44 -12.41
CA PRO A 101 38.59 32.38 -12.38
C PRO A 101 39.12 32.80 -11.00
N ASP A 102 40.24 32.19 -10.62
CA ASP A 102 41.03 32.48 -9.40
C ASP A 102 41.62 33.90 -9.39
#